data_AF-A0A4Q5BC83-F1
#
_entry.id   AF-A0A4Q5BC83-F1
#
_cell.length_a   1.000
_cell.length_b   1.000
_cell.length_c   1.000
_cell.angle_alpha   90.00
_cell.angle_beta   90.00
_cell.angle_gamma   90.00
#
_symmetry.space_group_name_H-M   'P 1'
#
loop_
_entity.id
_entity.type
_entity.pdbx_description
1 polymer ?
#
loop_
_entity_poly.entity_id
_entity_poly.type
_entity_poly.pdbx_seq_one_letter_code
_entity_poly.pdbx_strand_id
1 'polypeptide(L)'
;MALNNLTVPTDDSEEFQRILDAAYEKYQDSIENLTDAATDEIETAINRHDMALKEIVREYVADASQLAKDYHHMLRQAWSEYSDTEFPQFADDGLVDFDRVLWQTVHGVANTDYPGLKFRDVKTGNNKFGVTMDDLWPSMTDIDDAQQFIGDMISTALRAQTQRSIRRDPTKPRWARVPHGKSCAFCVMLASRGFAYTSEEAAGGEGNKYHDDCHCRIITSWGKQALTGYDPDKLLAMWKRSKEGGVNVNAALARMRRSYREELSDGVWETSEPWPEDEVVYPYEKVWEHIFERHRFDATMPNKTHFPQDWSAEKIKWAVREAVCAPDDISTANDGMKQHRRKMIGEIYVEVYLKKRRRTKGRFGVESAYPMSEQQRRRLGK
;
A
#
# COMPACT_ATOMS: atom_id res chain seq x y z
N MET A 1 8.68 27.10 26.71
CA MET A 1 9.60 26.09 26.13
C MET A 1 8.98 25.52 24.88
N ALA A 2 9.77 25.02 23.94
CA ALA A 2 9.22 24.28 22.80
C ALA A 2 8.75 22.91 23.32
N LEU A 3 7.46 22.62 23.22
CA LEU A 3 6.85 21.39 23.75
C LEU A 3 7.07 20.18 22.82
N ASN A 4 7.89 20.31 21.79
CA ASN A 4 8.02 19.33 20.72
C ASN A 4 9.36 18.58 20.73
N ASN A 5 10.09 18.65 21.85
CA ASN A 5 11.31 17.90 22.11
C ASN A 5 11.49 17.64 23.63
N LEU A 6 10.49 17.02 24.24
CA LEU A 6 10.44 16.68 25.65
C LEU A 6 11.27 15.43 25.97
N THR A 7 11.66 15.32 27.24
CA THR A 7 12.33 14.15 27.81
C THR A 7 11.50 13.62 28.96
N VAL A 8 11.40 12.29 29.06
CA VAL A 8 10.74 11.61 30.18
C VAL A 8 11.80 11.26 31.23
N PRO A 9 11.53 11.46 32.53
CA PRO A 9 12.40 11.00 33.61
C PRO A 9 12.77 9.52 33.46
N THR A 10 14.00 9.16 33.85
CA THR A 10 14.52 7.80 33.63
C THR A 10 13.68 6.74 34.34
N ASP A 11 13.18 7.06 35.52
CA ASP A 11 12.44 6.15 36.38
C ASP A 11 11.09 5.73 35.77
N ASP A 12 10.50 6.59 34.92
CA ASP A 12 9.21 6.34 34.26
C ASP A 12 9.37 5.88 32.80
N SER A 13 10.60 5.86 32.27
CA SER A 13 10.85 5.67 30.83
C SER A 13 10.39 4.31 30.28
N GLU A 14 10.55 3.23 31.06
CA GLU A 14 10.12 1.88 30.66
C GLU A 14 8.61 1.71 30.72
N GLU A 15 7.95 2.33 31.70
CA GLU A 15 6.49 2.32 31.80
C GLU A 15 5.87 3.15 30.67
N PHE A 16 6.41 4.34 30.42
CA PHE A 16 5.97 5.20 29.34
C PHE A 16 6.07 4.51 27.98
N GLN A 17 7.20 3.85 27.69
CA GLN A 17 7.36 3.11 26.43
C GLN A 17 6.32 1.98 26.30
N ARG A 18 6.04 1.23 27.38
CA ARG A 18 4.99 0.20 27.37
C ARG A 18 3.60 0.77 27.06
N ILE A 19 3.28 1.95 27.58
CA ILE A 19 2.02 2.64 27.29
C ILE A 19 1.95 3.06 25.81
N LEU A 20 3.04 3.64 25.28
CA LEU A 20 3.10 4.03 23.87
C LEU A 20 2.97 2.82 22.93
N ASP A 21 3.62 1.71 23.26
CA ASP A 21 3.55 0.47 22.48
C ASP A 21 2.14 -0.12 22.50
N ALA A 22 1.54 -0.28 23.68
CA ALA A 22 0.18 -0.82 23.82
C ALA A 22 -0.86 0.08 23.12
N ALA A 23 -0.69 1.39 23.21
CA ALA A 23 -1.55 2.34 22.52
C ALA A 23 -1.42 2.24 20.99
N TYR A 24 -0.19 2.11 20.49
CA TYR A 24 0.07 1.99 19.06
C TYR A 24 -0.48 0.67 18.52
N GLU A 25 -0.26 -0.44 19.22
CA GLU A 25 -0.81 -1.76 18.90
C GLU A 25 -2.34 -1.72 18.84
N LYS A 26 -2.99 -1.26 19.91
CA LYS A 26 -4.46 -1.09 19.94
C LYS A 26 -4.97 -0.22 18.80
N TYR A 27 -4.26 0.85 18.46
CA TYR A 27 -4.62 1.71 17.33
C TYR A 27 -4.47 0.98 15.99
N GLN A 28 -3.44 0.14 15.81
CA GLN A 28 -3.33 -0.70 14.61
C GLN A 28 -4.50 -1.66 14.51
N ASP A 29 -4.76 -2.44 15.56
CA ASP A 29 -5.82 -3.45 15.59
C ASP A 29 -7.20 -2.83 15.36
N SER A 30 -7.46 -1.67 15.95
CA SER A 30 -8.75 -0.98 15.77
C SER A 30 -8.96 -0.54 14.32
N ILE A 31 -7.90 -0.15 13.61
CA ILE A 31 -7.98 0.22 12.19
C ILE A 31 -8.22 -1.00 11.32
N GLU A 32 -7.53 -2.12 11.60
CA GLU A 32 -7.72 -3.37 10.86
C GLU A 32 -9.15 -3.88 11.02
N ASN A 33 -9.63 -4.00 12.27
CA ASN A 33 -11.01 -4.40 12.56
C ASN A 33 -12.05 -3.46 11.92
N LEU A 34 -11.80 -2.15 11.92
CA LEU A 34 -12.69 -1.17 11.29
C LEU A 34 -12.73 -1.35 9.77
N THR A 35 -11.58 -1.61 9.15
CA THR A 35 -11.48 -1.79 7.70
C THR A 35 -12.16 -3.09 7.27
N ASP A 36 -11.92 -4.19 7.99
CA ASP A 36 -12.55 -5.49 7.71
C ASP A 36 -14.08 -5.41 7.87
N ALA A 37 -14.57 -4.78 8.94
CA ALA A 37 -16.00 -4.57 9.15
C ALA A 37 -16.62 -3.74 8.02
N ALA A 38 -15.93 -2.69 7.58
CA ALA A 38 -16.38 -1.84 6.47
C ALA A 38 -16.46 -2.60 5.14
N THR A 39 -15.47 -3.44 4.84
CA THR A 39 -15.44 -4.24 3.61
C THR A 39 -16.51 -5.33 3.61
N ASP A 40 -16.77 -5.95 4.76
CA ASP A 40 -17.82 -6.97 4.90
C ASP A 40 -19.23 -6.35 4.80
N GLU A 41 -19.42 -5.19 5.41
CA GLU A 41 -20.71 -4.50 5.39
C GLU A 41 -21.04 -3.95 4.01
N ILE A 42 -20.06 -3.36 3.29
CA ILE A 42 -20.30 -2.86 1.92
C ILE A 42 -20.58 -4.01 0.95
N GLU A 43 -19.88 -5.14 1.07
CA GLU A 43 -20.17 -6.35 0.28
C GLU A 43 -21.60 -6.84 0.55
N THR A 44 -21.97 -6.93 1.82
CA THR A 44 -23.32 -7.35 2.22
C THR A 44 -24.39 -6.42 1.66
N ALA A 45 -24.17 -5.10 1.71
CA ALA A 45 -25.09 -4.10 1.19
C ALA A 45 -25.25 -4.20 -0.34
N ILE A 46 -24.15 -4.40 -1.08
CA ILE A 46 -24.18 -4.59 -2.54
C ILE A 46 -24.95 -5.86 -2.90
N ASN A 47 -24.67 -6.98 -2.23
CA ASN A 47 -25.36 -8.26 -2.45
C ASN A 47 -26.87 -8.19 -2.16
N ARG A 48 -27.29 -7.29 -1.26
CA ARG A 48 -28.70 -7.03 -0.96
C ARG A 48 -29.34 -5.96 -1.84
N HIS A 49 -28.59 -5.37 -2.76
CA HIS A 49 -29.01 -4.22 -3.56
C HIS A 49 -29.49 -3.04 -2.70
N ASP A 50 -28.78 -2.77 -1.60
CA ASP A 50 -29.08 -1.64 -0.72
C ASP A 50 -28.73 -0.32 -1.42
N MET A 51 -29.57 0.69 -1.20
CA MET A 51 -29.36 2.05 -1.70
C MET A 51 -28.52 2.91 -0.74
N ALA A 52 -28.21 2.41 0.47
CA ALA A 52 -27.53 3.14 1.53
C ALA A 52 -25.98 3.06 1.48
N LEU A 53 -25.37 2.60 0.38
CA LEU A 53 -23.90 2.45 0.26
C LEU A 53 -23.11 3.72 0.63
N LYS A 54 -23.63 4.90 0.25
CA LYS A 54 -22.99 6.18 0.59
C LYS A 54 -23.03 6.48 2.08
N GLU A 55 -24.07 6.02 2.79
CA GLU A 55 -24.19 6.24 4.24
C GLU A 55 -23.23 5.34 5.01
N ILE A 56 -23.11 4.07 4.63
CA ILE A 56 -22.12 3.13 5.17
C ILE A 56 -20.72 3.75 5.10
N VAL A 57 -20.32 4.26 3.93
CA VAL A 57 -19.00 4.92 3.77
C VAL A 57 -18.88 6.15 4.68
N ARG A 58 -19.96 6.93 4.89
CA ARG A 58 -19.93 8.11 5.78
C ARG A 58 -19.72 7.72 7.24
N GLU A 59 -20.38 6.68 7.71
CA GLU A 59 -20.25 6.17 9.07
C GLU A 59 -18.82 5.69 9.35
N TYR A 60 -18.28 4.80 8.51
CA TYR A 60 -16.90 4.31 8.70
C TYR A 60 -15.83 5.40 8.57
N VAL A 61 -16.05 6.43 7.74
CA VAL A 61 -15.16 7.60 7.68
C VAL A 61 -15.22 8.44 8.95
N ALA A 62 -16.40 8.58 9.56
CA ALA A 62 -16.56 9.26 10.83
C ALA A 62 -15.86 8.47 11.96
N ASP A 63 -16.03 7.15 12.00
CA ASP A 63 -15.39 6.27 12.97
C ASP A 63 -13.87 6.26 12.83
N ALA A 64 -13.35 6.18 11.60
CA ALA A 64 -11.92 6.30 11.34
C ALA A 64 -11.37 7.66 11.81
N SER A 65 -12.09 8.75 11.54
CA SER A 65 -11.73 10.07 12.01
C SER A 65 -11.73 10.13 13.54
N GLN A 66 -12.74 9.58 14.20
CA GLN A 66 -12.83 9.56 15.65
C GLN A 66 -11.68 8.74 16.27
N LEU A 67 -11.35 7.59 15.69
CA LEU A 67 -10.25 6.75 16.14
C LEU A 67 -8.88 7.46 16.05
N ALA A 68 -8.60 8.16 14.95
CA ALA A 68 -7.37 8.95 14.80
C ALA A 68 -7.30 10.14 15.76
N LYS A 69 -8.44 10.78 16.03
CA LYS A 69 -8.56 11.87 17.01
C LYS A 69 -8.24 11.34 18.41
N ASP A 70 -8.88 10.26 18.84
CA ASP A 70 -8.72 9.69 20.17
C ASP A 70 -7.29 9.22 20.42
N TYR A 71 -6.67 8.58 19.43
CA TYR A 71 -5.27 8.19 19.52
C TYR A 71 -4.33 9.39 19.71
N HIS A 72 -4.55 10.49 18.97
CA HIS A 72 -3.78 11.71 19.15
C HIS A 72 -3.97 12.34 20.55
N HIS A 73 -5.20 12.42 21.05
CA HIS A 73 -5.47 12.93 22.40
C HIS A 73 -4.83 12.08 23.49
N MET A 74 -4.88 10.76 23.34
CA MET A 74 -4.23 9.83 24.27
C MET A 74 -2.71 10.02 24.27
N LEU A 75 -2.08 10.14 23.09
CA LEU A 75 -0.63 10.40 23.02
C LEU A 75 -0.27 11.72 23.69
N ARG A 76 -1.07 12.76 23.42
CA ARG A 76 -0.89 14.08 24.01
C ARG A 76 -0.98 14.05 25.54
N GLN A 77 -1.96 13.33 26.08
CA GLN A 77 -2.14 13.17 27.53
C GLN A 77 -0.96 12.42 28.14
N ALA A 78 -0.57 11.28 27.56
CA ALA A 78 0.56 10.49 28.04
C ALA A 78 1.86 11.31 28.03
N TRP A 79 2.11 12.08 26.97
CA TRP A 79 3.28 12.95 26.92
C TRP A 79 3.25 14.05 27.98
N SER A 80 2.09 14.66 28.26
CA SER A 80 1.97 15.69 29.30
C SER A 80 2.27 15.11 30.68
N GLU A 81 1.70 13.94 31.00
CA GLU A 81 1.83 13.27 32.28
C GLU A 81 3.26 12.78 32.54
N TYR A 82 3.82 12.01 31.59
CA TYR A 82 5.12 11.35 31.78
C TYR A 82 6.31 12.27 31.57
N SER A 83 6.14 13.44 30.96
CA SER A 83 7.21 14.44 30.89
C SER A 83 7.15 15.48 32.02
N ASP A 84 6.25 15.31 32.99
CA ASP A 84 5.96 16.28 34.07
C ASP A 84 5.81 17.71 33.51
N THR A 85 5.15 17.82 32.35
CA THR A 85 4.99 19.07 31.61
C THR A 85 3.52 19.35 31.39
N GLU A 86 3.02 20.40 32.02
CA GLU A 86 1.65 20.86 31.82
C GLU A 86 1.44 21.37 30.39
N PHE A 87 0.55 20.71 29.65
CA PHE A 87 0.20 21.15 28.31
C PHE A 87 -0.96 22.14 28.36
N PRO A 88 -0.95 23.19 27.51
CA PRO A 88 -2.10 24.09 27.37
C PRO A 88 -3.38 23.31 27.02
N GLN A 89 -4.55 23.85 27.35
CA GLN A 89 -5.81 23.23 26.98
C GLN A 89 -5.88 23.05 25.45
N PHE A 90 -6.23 21.85 25.00
CA PHE A 90 -6.53 21.57 23.60
C PHE A 90 -8.03 21.35 23.49
N ALA A 91 -8.71 22.36 22.95
CA ALA A 91 -10.15 22.29 22.70
C ALA A 91 -10.45 21.19 21.68
N ASP A 92 -11.65 20.60 21.76
CA ASP A 92 -12.12 19.62 20.80
C ASP A 92 -11.95 20.15 19.36
N ASP A 93 -11.12 19.46 18.57
CA ASP A 93 -10.86 19.82 17.19
C ASP A 93 -11.96 19.32 16.24
N GLY A 94 -12.94 18.57 16.73
CA GLY A 94 -14.00 17.95 15.95
C GLY A 94 -13.47 17.05 14.84
N LEU A 95 -14.39 16.41 14.13
CA LEU A 95 -14.02 15.54 13.01
C LEU A 95 -13.67 16.34 11.75
N VAL A 96 -12.85 15.74 10.90
CA VAL A 96 -12.56 16.22 9.57
C VAL A 96 -13.84 16.14 8.73
N ASP A 97 -13.98 17.12 7.85
CA ASP A 97 -15.10 17.22 6.92
C ASP A 97 -15.09 16.04 5.94
N PHE A 98 -16.18 15.26 5.86
CA PHE A 98 -16.29 14.10 4.97
C PHE A 98 -15.95 14.47 3.51
N ASP A 99 -16.46 15.61 3.03
CA ASP A 99 -16.19 16.05 1.65
C ASP A 99 -14.70 16.26 1.40
N ARG A 100 -13.96 16.69 2.43
CA ARG A 100 -12.51 16.83 2.35
C ARG A 100 -11.82 15.47 2.20
N VAL A 101 -12.29 14.46 2.92
CA VAL A 101 -11.79 13.09 2.82
C VAL A 101 -12.06 12.56 1.41
N LEU A 102 -13.32 12.64 0.93
CA LEU A 102 -13.70 12.24 -0.42
C LEU A 102 -12.83 12.91 -1.49
N TRP A 103 -12.67 14.23 -1.40
CA TRP A 103 -11.84 14.99 -2.32
C TRP A 103 -10.39 14.51 -2.35
N GLN A 104 -9.82 14.14 -1.21
CA GLN A 104 -8.44 13.65 -1.12
C GLN A 104 -8.31 12.24 -1.66
N THR A 105 -9.29 11.37 -1.37
CA THR A 105 -9.31 9.97 -1.84
C THR A 105 -9.33 9.90 -3.36
N VAL A 106 -10.18 10.69 -4.02
CA VAL A 106 -10.34 10.65 -5.50
C VAL A 106 -9.38 11.60 -6.24
N HIS A 107 -8.41 12.18 -5.54
CA HIS A 107 -7.45 13.17 -6.08
C HIS A 107 -8.12 14.41 -6.71
N GLY A 108 -9.29 14.78 -6.22
CA GLY A 108 -10.11 15.88 -6.73
C GLY A 108 -10.56 15.66 -8.17
N VAL A 109 -10.19 16.57 -9.07
CA VAL A 109 -10.54 16.52 -10.50
C VAL A 109 -9.29 16.43 -11.39
N ALA A 110 -8.17 15.96 -10.83
CA ALA A 110 -6.90 15.95 -11.54
C ALA A 110 -6.91 15.02 -12.77
N ASN A 111 -7.72 13.97 -12.75
CA ASN A 111 -7.80 12.94 -13.79
C ASN A 111 -9.15 12.96 -14.53
N THR A 112 -9.86 14.09 -14.55
CA THR A 112 -11.15 14.24 -15.23
C THR A 112 -11.09 15.31 -16.33
N ASP A 113 -12.18 15.47 -17.09
CA ASP A 113 -12.34 16.53 -18.09
C ASP A 113 -12.42 17.95 -17.48
N TYR A 114 -12.35 18.06 -16.15
CA TYR A 114 -12.45 19.32 -15.41
C TYR A 114 -11.14 19.69 -14.67
N PRO A 115 -9.96 19.61 -15.29
CA PRO A 115 -8.71 19.84 -14.58
C PRO A 115 -8.66 21.28 -14.03
N GLY A 116 -8.28 21.41 -12.76
CA GLY A 116 -8.04 22.70 -12.10
C GLY A 116 -9.15 23.23 -11.20
N LEU A 117 -10.29 22.54 -11.04
CA LEU A 117 -11.25 22.91 -9.99
C LEU A 117 -10.64 22.72 -8.61
N LYS A 118 -10.92 23.66 -7.71
CA LYS A 118 -10.51 23.57 -6.31
C LYS A 118 -11.63 22.97 -5.48
N PHE A 119 -11.26 22.30 -4.40
CA PHE A 119 -12.20 21.73 -3.43
C PHE A 119 -13.33 22.68 -3.05
N ARG A 120 -13.01 23.95 -2.75
CA ARG A 120 -14.03 24.93 -2.34
C ARG A 120 -15.07 25.16 -3.43
N ASP A 121 -14.65 25.25 -4.69
CA ASP A 121 -15.52 25.54 -5.83
C ASP A 121 -16.49 24.39 -6.11
N VAL A 122 -16.02 23.15 -5.95
CA VAL A 122 -16.86 21.94 -6.08
C VAL A 122 -17.78 21.79 -4.88
N LYS A 123 -17.26 21.97 -3.66
CA LYS A 123 -18.06 21.88 -2.43
C LYS A 123 -19.21 22.88 -2.38
N THR A 124 -18.98 24.11 -2.82
CA THR A 124 -20.04 25.14 -2.82
C THR A 124 -20.87 25.15 -4.10
N GLY A 125 -20.60 24.28 -5.07
CA GLY A 125 -21.23 24.31 -6.40
C GLY A 125 -20.92 25.56 -7.23
N ASN A 126 -19.91 26.35 -6.82
CA ASN A 126 -19.55 27.61 -7.47
C ASN A 126 -18.52 27.37 -8.57
N ASN A 127 -18.88 26.56 -9.56
CA ASN A 127 -18.04 26.31 -10.72
C ASN A 127 -18.87 26.28 -12.01
N LYS A 128 -18.25 26.69 -13.12
CA LYS A 128 -18.90 26.81 -14.43
C LYS A 128 -19.36 25.48 -15.04
N PHE A 129 -18.94 24.36 -14.47
CA PHE A 129 -19.21 23.02 -14.99
C PHE A 129 -20.37 22.33 -14.28
N GLY A 130 -20.89 22.89 -13.18
CA GLY A 130 -21.94 22.28 -12.38
C GLY A 130 -21.50 21.06 -11.58
N VAL A 131 -20.19 20.81 -11.47
CA VAL A 131 -19.64 19.65 -10.75
C VAL A 131 -19.86 19.83 -9.25
N THR A 132 -20.39 18.80 -8.61
CA THR A 132 -20.68 18.72 -7.19
C THR A 132 -19.82 17.64 -6.52
N MET A 133 -19.84 17.58 -5.18
CA MET A 133 -19.19 16.49 -4.46
C MET A 133 -19.83 15.13 -4.74
N ASP A 134 -21.11 15.10 -5.15
CA ASP A 134 -21.80 13.84 -5.45
C ASP A 134 -21.28 13.20 -6.75
N ASP A 135 -20.87 14.02 -7.71
CA ASP A 135 -20.30 13.59 -8.99
C ASP A 135 -18.91 12.96 -8.87
N LEU A 136 -18.27 13.08 -7.69
CA LEU A 136 -16.95 12.52 -7.43
C LEU A 136 -16.97 11.08 -6.92
N TRP A 137 -18.15 10.55 -6.57
CA TRP A 137 -18.25 9.17 -6.11
C TRP A 137 -17.96 8.20 -7.26
N PRO A 138 -17.13 7.16 -7.04
CA PRO A 138 -16.95 6.12 -8.03
C PRO A 138 -18.22 5.26 -8.15
N SER A 139 -18.26 4.40 -9.17
CA SER A 139 -19.27 3.35 -9.23
C SER A 139 -19.05 2.37 -8.08
N MET A 140 -20.09 2.07 -7.32
CA MET A 140 -20.07 1.11 -6.20
C MET A 140 -20.79 -0.20 -6.57
N THR A 141 -20.81 -0.54 -7.86
CA THR A 141 -21.53 -1.70 -8.39
C THR A 141 -20.71 -2.99 -8.35
N ASP A 142 -19.40 -2.85 -8.43
CA ASP A 142 -18.44 -3.95 -8.31
C ASP A 142 -17.98 -4.03 -6.85
N ILE A 143 -17.95 -5.24 -6.30
CA ILE A 143 -17.66 -5.46 -4.87
C ILE A 143 -16.21 -5.10 -4.57
N ASP A 144 -15.27 -5.49 -5.45
CA ASP A 144 -13.85 -5.27 -5.24
C ASP A 144 -13.54 -3.77 -5.29
N ASP A 145 -14.09 -3.05 -6.28
CA ASP A 145 -13.95 -1.60 -6.39
C ASP A 145 -14.55 -0.87 -5.18
N ALA A 146 -15.69 -1.33 -4.67
CA ALA A 146 -16.37 -0.75 -3.51
C ALA A 146 -15.59 -0.99 -2.20
N GLN A 147 -15.08 -2.20 -1.99
CA GLN A 147 -14.23 -2.56 -0.85
C GLN A 147 -12.92 -1.76 -0.85
N GLN A 148 -12.29 -1.65 -2.03
CA GLN A 148 -11.11 -0.81 -2.19
C GLN A 148 -11.40 0.65 -1.84
N PHE A 149 -12.50 1.20 -2.38
CA PHE A 149 -12.86 2.60 -2.15
C PHE A 149 -13.11 2.91 -0.68
N ILE A 150 -13.87 2.08 0.04
CA ILE A 150 -14.13 2.31 1.48
C ILE A 150 -12.83 2.20 2.31
N GLY A 151 -11.93 1.28 1.95
CA GLY A 151 -10.59 1.17 2.57
C GLY A 151 -9.72 2.40 2.34
N ASP A 152 -9.73 2.97 1.13
CA ASP A 152 -9.01 4.20 0.80
C ASP A 152 -9.61 5.43 1.50
N MET A 153 -10.94 5.49 1.63
CA MET A 153 -11.64 6.51 2.40
C MET A 153 -11.27 6.48 3.89
N ILE A 154 -11.26 5.29 4.52
CA ILE A 154 -10.81 5.09 5.92
C ILE A 154 -9.36 5.54 6.08
N SER A 155 -8.45 5.06 5.21
CA SER A 155 -7.04 5.42 5.25
C SER A 155 -6.82 6.93 5.11
N THR A 156 -7.59 7.57 4.25
CA THR A 156 -7.54 9.03 4.04
C THR A 156 -8.11 9.78 5.24
N ALA A 157 -9.21 9.32 5.83
CA ALA A 157 -9.81 9.90 7.03
C ALA A 157 -8.84 9.92 8.22
N LEU A 158 -8.20 8.78 8.49
CA LEU A 158 -7.19 8.64 9.56
C LEU A 158 -6.10 9.72 9.44
N ARG A 159 -5.52 9.86 8.25
CA ARG A 159 -4.47 10.85 7.98
C ARG A 159 -4.98 12.28 8.06
N ALA A 160 -6.12 12.56 7.44
CA ALA A 160 -6.68 13.89 7.36
C ALA A 160 -7.06 14.42 8.75
N GLN A 161 -7.60 13.54 9.60
CA GLN A 161 -7.86 13.86 11.00
C GLN A 161 -6.57 14.10 11.76
N THR A 162 -5.58 13.20 11.73
CA THR A 162 -4.34 13.42 12.49
C THR A 162 -3.65 14.72 12.09
N GLN A 163 -3.61 15.05 10.79
CA GLN A 163 -3.09 16.34 10.33
C GLN A 163 -3.90 17.52 10.85
N ARG A 164 -5.23 17.39 10.93
CA ARG A 164 -6.09 18.42 11.51
C ARG A 164 -5.77 18.64 12.99
N SER A 165 -5.63 17.56 13.75
CA SER A 165 -5.28 17.63 15.18
C SER A 165 -3.92 18.28 15.37
N ILE A 166 -2.89 17.86 14.62
CA ILE A 166 -1.55 18.48 14.62
C ILE A 166 -1.61 19.99 14.34
N ARG A 167 -2.38 20.41 13.32
CA ARG A 167 -2.49 21.83 12.95
C ARG A 167 -3.17 22.67 14.02
N ARG A 168 -4.05 22.08 14.82
CA ARG A 168 -4.85 22.77 15.83
C ARG A 168 -4.25 22.67 17.22
N ASP A 169 -3.37 21.70 17.47
CA ASP A 169 -2.73 21.54 18.75
C ASP A 169 -1.75 22.71 19.03
N PRO A 170 -1.98 23.52 20.08
CA PRO A 170 -1.11 24.65 20.42
C PRO A 170 0.33 24.23 20.78
N THR A 171 0.55 22.95 21.14
CA THR A 171 1.86 22.42 21.49
C THR A 171 2.77 22.17 20.28
N LYS A 172 2.21 22.14 19.06
CA LYS A 172 2.91 21.94 17.79
C LYS A 172 3.81 20.68 17.79
N PRO A 173 3.21 19.48 17.98
CA PRO A 173 3.97 18.23 18.01
C PRO A 173 4.76 18.00 16.74
N ARG A 174 5.83 17.22 16.85
CA ARG A 174 6.48 16.63 15.67
C ARG A 174 5.68 15.41 15.25
N TRP A 175 5.91 14.95 14.03
CA TRP A 175 5.27 13.74 13.54
C TRP A 175 6.15 12.99 12.55
N ALA A 176 5.81 11.73 12.34
CA ALA A 176 6.46 10.82 11.40
C ALA A 176 5.44 10.27 10.40
N ARG A 177 5.91 9.98 9.19
CA ARG A 177 5.23 9.03 8.30
C ARG A 177 5.64 7.63 8.75
N VAL A 178 4.67 6.81 9.13
CA VAL A 178 4.94 5.44 9.61
C VAL A 178 4.37 4.45 8.60
N PRO A 179 5.22 3.67 7.92
CA PRO A 179 4.80 2.59 7.03
C PRO A 179 4.01 1.55 7.82
N HIS A 180 2.91 1.07 7.23
CA HIS A 180 2.23 -0.13 7.69
C HIS A 180 2.37 -1.19 6.59
N GLY A 181 2.85 -2.39 6.96
CA GLY A 181 3.20 -3.42 5.97
C GLY A 181 4.21 -2.95 4.92
N LYS A 182 4.10 -3.50 3.70
CA LYS A 182 4.91 -3.04 2.56
C LYS A 182 4.39 -1.68 2.11
N SER A 183 5.28 -0.69 2.09
CA SER A 183 4.97 0.65 1.60
C SER A 183 5.79 0.97 0.34
N CYS A 184 5.32 1.94 -0.44
CA CYS A 184 6.00 2.33 -1.67
C CYS A 184 7.35 3.02 -1.37
N ALA A 185 8.25 3.06 -2.37
CA ALA A 185 9.56 3.68 -2.26
C ALA A 185 9.49 5.15 -1.79
N PHE A 186 8.46 5.89 -2.24
CA PHE A 186 8.27 7.28 -1.86
C PHE A 186 7.91 7.42 -0.37
N CYS A 187 7.03 6.57 0.13
CA CYS A 187 6.65 6.55 1.54
C CYS A 187 7.79 6.08 2.43
N VAL A 188 8.60 5.10 2.00
CA VAL A 188 9.82 4.71 2.69
C VAL A 188 10.81 5.88 2.77
N MET A 189 10.98 6.63 1.68
CA MET A 189 11.81 7.85 1.70
C MET A 189 11.29 8.86 2.73
N LEU A 190 9.98 9.12 2.78
CA LEU A 190 9.43 10.05 3.79
C LEU A 190 9.54 9.49 5.21
N ALA A 191 9.27 8.21 5.40
CA ALA A 191 9.34 7.54 6.70
C ALA A 191 10.76 7.50 7.27
N SER A 192 11.79 7.51 6.42
CA SER A 192 13.20 7.50 6.85
C SER A 192 13.63 8.71 7.70
N ARG A 193 12.83 9.78 7.73
CA ARG A 193 13.15 10.98 8.53
C ARG A 193 12.77 10.84 10.01
N GLY A 194 12.00 9.83 10.40
CA GLY A 194 11.52 9.71 11.78
C GLY A 194 10.50 10.79 12.15
N PHE A 195 10.39 11.08 13.45
CA PHE A 195 9.57 12.16 14.02
C PHE A 195 10.20 13.53 13.77
N ALA A 196 10.48 13.85 12.51
CA ALA A 196 11.16 15.08 12.13
C ALA A 196 10.22 16.20 11.71
N TYR A 197 9.01 15.86 11.27
CA TYR A 197 8.12 16.79 10.58
C TYR A 197 7.39 17.71 11.55
N THR A 198 7.32 18.99 11.19
CA THR A 198 6.61 20.04 11.96
C THR A 198 5.43 20.63 11.19
N SER A 199 5.29 20.29 9.91
CA SER A 199 4.20 20.71 9.03
C SER A 199 4.10 19.75 7.83
N GLU A 200 2.98 19.79 7.13
CA GLU A 200 2.83 19.08 5.86
C GLU A 200 3.87 19.53 4.83
N GLU A 201 4.16 20.83 4.76
CA GLU A 201 5.21 21.36 3.88
C GLU A 201 6.57 20.71 4.17
N ALA A 202 6.96 20.62 5.44
CA ALA A 202 8.20 19.98 5.86
C ALA A 202 8.25 18.48 5.53
N ALA A 203 7.10 17.86 5.28
CA ALA A 203 7.01 16.46 4.90
C ALA A 203 7.15 16.20 3.39
N GLY A 204 7.19 17.22 2.55
CA GLY A 204 7.25 17.08 1.08
C GLY A 204 6.28 17.95 0.27
N GLY A 205 5.59 18.91 0.90
CA GLY A 205 4.78 19.95 0.25
C GLY A 205 3.74 19.42 -0.75
N GLU A 206 3.61 20.05 -1.91
CA GLU A 206 2.71 19.61 -2.99
C GLU A 206 3.00 18.18 -3.51
N GLY A 207 4.20 17.66 -3.24
CA GLY A 207 4.61 16.29 -3.55
C GLY A 207 4.15 15.24 -2.54
N ASN A 208 3.50 15.63 -1.44
CA ASN A 208 3.03 14.72 -0.38
C ASN A 208 1.72 13.99 -0.65
N LYS A 209 1.24 14.06 -1.89
CA LYS A 209 0.01 13.37 -2.25
C LYS A 209 0.17 11.89 -1.99
N TYR A 210 -0.74 11.38 -1.18
CA TYR A 210 -0.95 9.96 -1.04
C TYR A 210 -1.50 9.47 -2.39
N HIS A 211 -1.03 8.32 -2.83
CA HIS A 211 -1.62 7.62 -3.98
C HIS A 211 -2.58 6.55 -3.46
N ASP A 212 -3.34 5.95 -4.37
CA ASP A 212 -4.21 4.80 -4.12
C ASP A 212 -3.39 3.66 -3.50
N ASP A 213 -3.94 2.90 -2.56
CA ASP A 213 -3.21 1.83 -1.84
C ASP A 213 -2.05 2.30 -0.94
N CYS A 214 -1.99 3.59 -0.54
CA CYS A 214 -1.00 3.97 0.49
C CYS A 214 -1.45 3.53 1.88
N HIS A 215 -0.77 2.54 2.46
CA HIS A 215 -0.98 2.10 3.85
C HIS A 215 -0.20 2.94 4.89
N CYS A 216 0.44 4.01 4.44
CA CYS A 216 1.26 4.89 5.27
C CYS A 216 0.39 5.75 6.22
N ARG A 217 0.77 5.80 7.52
CA ARG A 217 0.07 6.54 8.59
C ARG A 217 0.86 7.79 9.02
N ILE A 218 0.19 8.68 9.76
CA ILE A 218 0.82 9.83 10.42
C ILE A 218 0.74 9.61 11.93
N ILE A 219 1.88 9.65 12.61
CA ILE A 219 1.93 9.48 14.06
C ILE A 219 2.64 10.68 14.69
N THR A 220 2.05 11.25 15.74
CA THR A 220 2.59 12.40 16.48
C THR A 220 3.53 11.98 17.61
N SER A 221 4.47 12.87 17.94
CA SER A 221 5.31 12.76 19.12
C SER A 221 5.70 14.14 19.64
N TRP A 222 5.86 14.25 20.96
CA TRP A 222 6.38 15.44 21.64
C TRP A 222 7.85 15.29 22.05
N GLY A 223 8.47 14.13 21.81
CA GLY A 223 9.88 13.87 22.14
C GLY A 223 10.46 12.70 21.35
N LYS A 224 11.56 12.11 21.86
CA LYS A 224 12.12 10.89 21.27
C LYS A 224 11.15 9.73 21.56
N GLN A 225 10.70 9.07 20.50
CA GLN A 225 9.74 7.96 20.57
C GLN A 225 10.20 6.82 19.68
N ALA A 226 10.11 5.60 20.19
CA ALA A 226 10.20 4.37 19.42
C ALA A 226 8.78 3.82 19.19
N LEU A 227 8.57 3.19 18.05
CA LEU A 227 7.33 2.48 17.72
C LEU A 227 7.68 1.06 17.27
N THR A 228 6.99 0.07 17.82
CA THR A 228 7.13 -1.32 17.39
C THR A 228 6.92 -1.45 15.88
N GLY A 229 7.86 -2.14 15.21
CA GLY A 229 7.83 -2.34 13.76
C GLY A 229 8.30 -1.16 12.91
N TYR A 230 8.68 -0.03 13.51
CA TYR A 230 9.15 1.16 12.78
C TYR A 230 10.63 1.47 13.07
N ASP A 231 11.49 1.20 12.08
CA ASP A 231 12.92 1.49 12.14
C ASP A 231 13.29 2.57 11.09
N PRO A 232 13.26 3.87 11.46
CA PRO A 232 13.61 4.94 10.52
C PRO A 232 15.07 4.87 10.05
N ASP A 233 15.99 4.30 10.83
CA ASP A 233 17.41 4.19 10.47
C ASP A 233 17.63 3.15 9.37
N LYS A 234 16.94 2.00 9.44
CA LYS A 234 16.90 1.03 8.34
C LYS A 234 16.35 1.65 7.06
N LEU A 235 15.24 2.38 7.14
CA LEU A 235 14.65 3.07 5.98
C LEU A 235 15.59 4.15 5.42
N LEU A 236 16.30 4.85 6.30
CA LEU A 236 17.30 5.85 5.91
C LEU A 236 18.50 5.21 5.22
N ALA A 237 18.96 4.04 5.67
CA ALA A 237 19.99 3.29 4.98
C ALA A 237 19.55 2.85 3.58
N MET A 238 18.30 2.40 3.42
CA MET A 238 17.72 2.10 2.11
C MET A 238 17.74 3.34 1.20
N TRP A 239 17.24 4.47 1.70
CA TRP A 239 17.20 5.74 0.96
C TRP A 239 18.59 6.25 0.57
N LYS A 240 19.53 6.30 1.51
CA LYS A 240 20.90 6.75 1.26
C LYS A 240 21.57 5.90 0.18
N ARG A 241 21.47 4.56 0.27
CA ARG A 241 22.00 3.65 -0.75
C ARG A 241 21.40 3.93 -2.13
N SER A 242 20.09 4.16 -2.21
CA SER A 242 19.45 4.49 -3.48
C SER A 242 19.81 5.88 -4.03
N LYS A 243 20.23 6.81 -3.17
CA LYS A 243 20.58 8.19 -3.51
C LYS A 243 22.07 8.40 -3.81
N GLU A 244 22.91 7.39 -3.58
CA GLU A 244 24.35 7.42 -3.90
C GLU A 244 24.62 7.91 -5.34
N GLY A 245 25.72 8.64 -5.52
CA GLY A 245 26.07 9.23 -6.80
C GLY A 245 25.35 10.56 -7.11
N GLY A 246 24.59 11.11 -6.16
CA GLY A 246 23.99 12.45 -6.31
C GLY A 246 22.81 12.50 -7.30
N VAL A 247 22.21 11.35 -7.61
CA VAL A 247 21.06 11.26 -8.53
C VAL A 247 19.87 12.07 -8.02
N ASN A 248 18.95 12.50 -8.89
CA ASN A 248 17.73 13.21 -8.45
C ASN A 248 16.76 12.27 -7.69
N VAL A 249 15.68 12.81 -7.10
CA VAL A 249 14.75 12.02 -6.28
C VAL A 249 14.10 10.89 -7.08
N ASN A 250 13.63 11.17 -8.30
CA ASN A 250 12.95 10.18 -9.14
C ASN A 250 13.87 9.01 -9.50
N ALA A 251 15.12 9.30 -9.86
CA ALA A 251 16.12 8.28 -10.15
C ALA A 251 16.47 7.43 -8.91
N ALA A 252 16.55 8.05 -7.74
CA ALA A 252 16.75 7.32 -6.48
C ALA A 252 15.56 6.40 -6.16
N LEU A 253 14.33 6.87 -6.32
CA LEU A 253 13.13 6.04 -6.12
C LEU A 253 13.08 4.87 -7.11
N ALA A 254 13.38 5.10 -8.39
CA ALA A 254 13.46 4.03 -9.38
C ALA A 254 14.54 2.99 -9.02
N ARG A 255 15.72 3.42 -8.57
CA ARG A 255 16.77 2.52 -8.07
C ARG A 255 16.30 1.75 -6.83
N MET A 256 15.60 2.41 -5.92
CA MET A 256 15.07 1.78 -4.71
C MET A 256 14.08 0.67 -5.06
N ARG A 257 13.12 0.94 -5.95
CA ARG A 257 12.13 -0.04 -6.43
C ARG A 257 12.77 -1.30 -7.02
N ARG A 258 13.90 -1.17 -7.71
CA ARG A 258 14.64 -2.33 -8.25
C ARG A 258 15.44 -3.08 -7.19
N SER A 259 16.12 -2.34 -6.33
CA SER A 259 17.07 -2.90 -5.34
C SER A 259 16.36 -3.56 -4.16
N TYR A 260 15.20 -3.03 -3.76
CA TYR A 260 14.41 -3.47 -2.62
C TYR A 260 13.01 -3.93 -3.04
N ARG A 261 12.91 -4.54 -4.24
CA ARG A 261 11.64 -4.93 -4.88
C ARG A 261 10.77 -5.88 -4.04
N GLU A 262 11.37 -6.64 -3.14
CA GLU A 262 10.65 -7.54 -2.22
C GLU A 262 10.14 -6.80 -0.96
N GLU A 263 10.82 -5.74 -0.54
CA GLU A 263 10.51 -4.95 0.66
C GLU A 263 9.51 -3.82 0.39
N LEU A 264 9.34 -3.41 -0.87
CA LEU A 264 8.47 -2.31 -1.28
C LEU A 264 7.18 -2.82 -1.94
N SER A 265 6.07 -2.12 -1.71
CA SER A 265 4.80 -2.43 -2.40
C SER A 265 4.84 -2.10 -3.89
N ASP A 266 5.63 -1.09 -4.29
CA ASP A 266 5.84 -0.68 -5.69
C ASP A 266 7.18 -1.18 -6.26
N GLY A 267 7.67 -2.30 -5.73
CA GLY A 267 8.88 -2.96 -6.19
C GLY A 267 8.81 -3.34 -7.68
N VAL A 268 9.86 -3.01 -8.44
CA VAL A 268 9.91 -3.28 -9.89
C VAL A 268 10.64 -4.59 -10.15
N TRP A 269 9.94 -5.47 -10.86
CA TRP A 269 10.43 -6.77 -11.31
C TRP A 269 10.62 -6.77 -12.84
N GLU A 270 11.81 -6.36 -13.28
CA GLU A 270 12.22 -6.34 -14.70
C GLU A 270 12.66 -7.74 -15.15
N THR A 271 12.23 -8.15 -16.34
CA THR A 271 12.79 -9.33 -17.02
C THR A 271 14.15 -8.98 -17.61
N SER A 272 15.02 -9.98 -17.75
CA SER A 272 16.36 -9.78 -18.33
C SER A 272 16.32 -9.49 -19.83
N GLU A 273 15.29 -9.99 -20.53
CA GLU A 273 15.05 -9.77 -21.95
C GLU A 273 13.64 -9.22 -22.20
N PRO A 274 13.41 -8.52 -23.33
CA PRO A 274 12.08 -8.07 -23.74
C PRO A 274 11.10 -9.24 -23.93
N TRP A 275 9.80 -8.96 -23.79
CA TRP A 275 8.77 -9.95 -24.08
C TRP A 275 8.76 -10.32 -25.57
N PRO A 276 8.76 -11.61 -25.95
CA PRO A 276 8.77 -12.04 -27.34
C PRO A 276 7.36 -11.96 -27.96
N GLU A 277 6.87 -10.74 -28.22
CA GLU A 277 5.50 -10.45 -28.68
C GLU A 277 5.09 -11.16 -29.97
N ASP A 278 6.07 -11.41 -30.85
CA ASP A 278 5.88 -12.12 -32.12
C ASP A 278 5.68 -13.63 -31.94
N GLU A 279 6.09 -14.19 -30.79
CA GLU A 279 6.02 -15.63 -30.50
C GLU A 279 4.95 -15.97 -29.45
N VAL A 280 4.83 -15.14 -28.42
CA VAL A 280 4.02 -15.43 -27.23
C VAL A 280 3.08 -14.28 -26.92
N VAL A 281 1.80 -14.58 -26.76
CA VAL A 281 0.80 -13.63 -26.28
C VAL A 281 0.97 -13.46 -24.78
N TYR A 282 0.97 -12.20 -24.34
CA TYR A 282 1.06 -11.87 -22.92
C TYR A 282 -0.07 -12.54 -22.12
N PRO A 283 0.20 -13.10 -20.93
CA PRO A 283 -0.82 -13.76 -20.13
C PRO A 283 -1.91 -12.77 -19.68
N TYR A 284 -3.17 -13.14 -19.91
CA TYR A 284 -4.33 -12.41 -19.38
C TYR A 284 -4.65 -12.88 -17.96
N GLU A 285 -5.48 -12.11 -17.26
CA GLU A 285 -5.80 -12.30 -15.84
C GLU A 285 -6.18 -13.73 -15.45
N LYS A 286 -7.08 -14.37 -16.19
CA LYS A 286 -7.50 -15.76 -15.91
C LYS A 286 -6.36 -16.79 -15.98
N VAL A 287 -5.27 -16.49 -16.70
CA VAL A 287 -4.07 -17.36 -16.68
C VAL A 287 -3.37 -17.23 -15.33
N TRP A 288 -3.30 -16.03 -14.77
CA TRP A 288 -2.74 -15.80 -13.45
C TRP A 288 -3.59 -16.42 -12.35
N GLU A 289 -4.92 -16.24 -12.39
CA GLU A 289 -5.87 -16.93 -11.50
C GLU A 289 -5.62 -18.45 -11.52
N HIS A 290 -5.57 -19.04 -12.72
CA HIS A 290 -5.32 -20.48 -12.89
C HIS A 290 -3.97 -20.93 -12.30
N ILE A 291 -2.92 -20.13 -12.44
CA ILE A 291 -1.60 -20.44 -11.88
C ILE A 291 -1.68 -20.37 -10.35
N PHE A 292 -2.28 -19.31 -9.79
CA PHE A 292 -2.32 -19.13 -8.35
C PHE A 292 -3.22 -20.15 -7.65
N GLU A 293 -4.43 -20.41 -8.17
CA GLU A 293 -5.35 -21.41 -7.63
C GLU A 293 -4.74 -22.82 -7.52
N ARG A 294 -3.76 -23.13 -8.37
CA ARG A 294 -3.22 -24.50 -8.53
C ARG A 294 -1.81 -24.67 -8.01
N HIS A 295 -1.03 -23.60 -7.99
CA HIS A 295 0.42 -23.67 -7.80
C HIS A 295 0.94 -22.66 -6.78
N ARG A 296 0.11 -21.79 -6.21
CA ARG A 296 0.53 -21.00 -5.04
C ARG A 296 0.76 -21.93 -3.84
N PHE A 297 1.56 -21.50 -2.86
CA PHE A 297 1.94 -22.32 -1.71
C PHE A 297 0.74 -22.87 -0.91
N ASP A 298 -0.35 -22.11 -0.87
CA ASP A 298 -1.62 -22.37 -0.18
C ASP A 298 -2.66 -23.09 -1.06
N ALA A 299 -2.32 -23.42 -2.32
CA ALA A 299 -3.21 -24.17 -3.19
C ALA A 299 -3.49 -25.56 -2.60
N THR A 300 -4.78 -25.93 -2.56
CA THR A 300 -5.25 -27.20 -1.97
C THR A 300 -5.36 -28.34 -2.99
N MET A 301 -5.03 -28.07 -4.24
CA MET A 301 -5.15 -29.01 -5.35
C MET A 301 -4.18 -30.19 -5.20
N PRO A 302 -4.67 -31.44 -5.08
CA PRO A 302 -3.80 -32.59 -4.87
C PRO A 302 -2.91 -32.87 -6.10
N ASN A 303 -1.71 -33.37 -5.85
CA ASN A 303 -0.70 -33.74 -6.87
C ASN A 303 -0.19 -32.56 -7.72
N LYS A 304 -0.24 -31.33 -7.20
CA LYS A 304 0.41 -30.16 -7.79
C LYS A 304 1.69 -29.82 -7.04
N THR A 305 2.63 -29.22 -7.77
CA THR A 305 3.81 -28.59 -7.17
C THR A 305 3.47 -27.14 -6.86
N HIS A 306 3.98 -26.63 -5.74
CA HIS A 306 3.66 -25.30 -5.27
C HIS A 306 4.89 -24.40 -5.21
N PHE A 307 4.72 -23.13 -5.60
CA PHE A 307 5.74 -22.11 -5.44
C PHE A 307 6.11 -21.95 -3.97
N PRO A 308 7.35 -21.53 -3.65
CA PRO A 308 7.77 -21.32 -2.27
C PRO A 308 6.84 -20.37 -1.52
N GLN A 309 6.65 -20.61 -0.23
CA GLN A 309 5.78 -19.79 0.62
C GLN A 309 6.24 -18.32 0.71
N ASP A 310 7.53 -18.08 0.59
CA ASP A 310 8.14 -16.74 0.61
C ASP A 310 8.03 -15.99 -0.74
N TRP A 311 7.54 -16.63 -1.80
CA TRP A 311 7.36 -15.96 -3.09
C TRP A 311 6.02 -15.20 -3.15
N SER A 312 6.11 -13.87 -3.32
CA SER A 312 4.92 -13.04 -3.57
C SER A 312 4.32 -13.32 -4.95
N ALA A 313 3.07 -12.88 -5.15
CA ALA A 313 2.39 -12.98 -6.44
C ALA A 313 3.17 -12.29 -7.57
N GLU A 314 3.80 -11.14 -7.29
CA GLU A 314 4.63 -10.38 -8.23
C GLU A 314 5.91 -11.14 -8.59
N LYS A 315 6.55 -11.79 -7.61
CA LYS A 315 7.72 -12.63 -7.84
C LYS A 315 7.37 -13.85 -8.70
N ILE A 316 6.23 -14.49 -8.46
CA ILE A 316 5.73 -15.58 -9.31
C ILE A 316 5.44 -15.07 -10.73
N LYS A 317 4.68 -13.97 -10.88
CA LYS A 317 4.41 -13.35 -12.18
C LYS A 317 5.69 -13.00 -12.93
N TRP A 318 6.67 -12.42 -12.23
CA TRP A 318 8.00 -12.15 -12.80
C TRP A 318 8.72 -13.43 -13.21
N ALA A 319 8.75 -14.46 -12.36
CA ALA A 319 9.42 -15.72 -12.65
C ALA A 319 8.87 -16.40 -13.90
N VAL A 320 7.54 -16.39 -14.07
CA VAL A 320 6.88 -16.88 -15.28
C VAL A 320 7.26 -16.05 -16.49
N ARG A 321 7.28 -14.71 -16.37
CA ARG A 321 7.68 -13.83 -17.47
C ARG A 321 9.15 -14.03 -17.85
N GLU A 322 10.03 -14.12 -16.87
CA GLU A 322 11.47 -14.37 -17.05
C GLU A 322 11.71 -15.71 -17.76
N ALA A 323 10.97 -16.76 -17.37
CA ALA A 323 11.04 -18.04 -18.07
C ALA A 323 10.53 -17.98 -19.51
N VAL A 324 9.64 -17.05 -19.85
CA VAL A 324 9.24 -16.84 -21.24
C VAL A 324 10.27 -16.02 -22.01
N CYS A 325 10.75 -14.90 -21.46
CA CYS A 325 11.64 -13.97 -22.15
C CYS A 325 13.06 -14.52 -22.29
N ALA A 326 13.59 -15.15 -21.25
CA ALA A 326 14.98 -15.58 -21.17
C ALA A 326 15.13 -17.00 -20.59
N PRO A 327 14.50 -18.03 -21.18
CA PRO A 327 14.59 -19.39 -20.69
C PRO A 327 16.02 -19.94 -20.72
N ASP A 328 16.35 -20.75 -19.71
CA ASP A 328 17.58 -21.55 -19.69
C ASP A 328 17.43 -22.83 -20.54
N ASP A 329 16.20 -23.28 -20.76
CA ASP A 329 15.86 -24.46 -21.55
C ASP A 329 14.50 -24.32 -22.24
N ILE A 330 14.41 -24.78 -23.49
CA ILE A 330 13.18 -24.81 -24.28
C ILE A 330 12.99 -26.21 -24.84
N SER A 331 11.84 -26.84 -24.57
CA SER A 331 11.45 -28.09 -25.21
C SER A 331 10.13 -27.93 -25.96
N THR A 332 10.12 -28.25 -27.25
CA THR A 332 8.93 -28.17 -28.12
C THR A 332 8.44 -29.58 -28.46
N ALA A 333 7.13 -29.83 -28.37
CA ALA A 333 6.55 -31.10 -28.76
C ALA A 333 6.67 -31.34 -30.28
N ASN A 334 6.67 -32.60 -30.70
CA ASN A 334 6.85 -32.99 -32.11
C ASN A 334 5.82 -32.36 -33.06
N ASP A 335 4.59 -32.10 -32.58
CA ASP A 335 3.53 -31.45 -33.36
C ASP A 335 3.71 -29.93 -33.49
N GLY A 336 4.71 -29.35 -32.79
CA GLY A 336 4.98 -27.92 -32.72
C GLY A 336 3.87 -27.10 -32.03
N MET A 337 2.88 -27.75 -31.42
CA MET A 337 1.70 -27.10 -30.82
C MET A 337 1.92 -26.74 -29.35
N LYS A 338 2.85 -27.41 -28.70
CA LYS A 338 3.16 -27.24 -27.28
C LYS A 338 4.64 -26.95 -27.08
N GLN A 339 4.94 -26.09 -26.13
CA GLN A 339 6.30 -25.75 -25.74
C GLN A 339 6.37 -25.62 -24.22
N HIS A 340 7.50 -26.03 -23.66
CA HIS A 340 7.85 -25.77 -22.27
C HIS A 340 9.08 -24.87 -22.28
N ARG A 341 9.01 -23.75 -21.56
CA ARG A 341 10.14 -22.87 -21.31
C ARG A 341 10.49 -22.93 -19.83
N ARG A 342 11.77 -23.08 -19.50
CA ARG A 342 12.23 -23.32 -18.12
C ARG A 342 13.27 -22.30 -17.70
N LYS A 343 13.19 -21.84 -16.46
CA LYS A 343 14.15 -20.92 -15.85
C LYS A 343 14.48 -21.35 -14.43
N MET A 344 15.76 -21.33 -14.07
CA MET A 344 16.21 -21.45 -12.70
C MET A 344 16.24 -20.07 -12.03
N ILE A 345 15.55 -19.95 -10.90
CA ILE A 345 15.44 -18.73 -10.11
C ILE A 345 15.79 -19.09 -8.67
N GLY A 346 16.97 -18.68 -8.23
CA GLY A 346 17.57 -19.23 -7.02
C GLY A 346 17.73 -20.74 -7.18
N GLU A 347 17.10 -21.53 -6.32
CA GLU A 347 17.13 -23.00 -6.34
C GLU A 347 15.88 -23.63 -6.99
N ILE A 348 14.95 -22.79 -7.48
CA ILE A 348 13.67 -23.22 -8.02
C ILE A 348 13.71 -23.17 -9.53
N TYR A 349 13.46 -24.31 -10.16
CA TYR A 349 13.19 -24.38 -11.59
C TYR A 349 11.72 -24.10 -11.85
N VAL A 350 11.40 -23.02 -12.55
CA VAL A 350 10.05 -22.68 -12.99
C VAL A 350 9.87 -23.19 -14.41
N GLU A 351 8.83 -24.00 -14.64
CA GLU A 351 8.42 -24.45 -15.97
C GLU A 351 7.14 -23.74 -16.39
N VAL A 352 7.17 -23.12 -17.58
CA VAL A 352 6.03 -22.46 -18.21
C VAL A 352 5.56 -23.30 -19.39
N TYR A 353 4.32 -23.76 -19.30
CA TYR A 353 3.65 -24.53 -20.34
C TYR A 353 2.91 -23.60 -21.31
N LEU A 354 3.27 -23.70 -22.58
CA LEU A 354 2.83 -22.84 -23.68
C LEU A 354 2.10 -23.67 -24.73
N LYS A 355 1.03 -23.13 -25.30
CA LYS A 355 0.27 -23.78 -26.38
C LYS A 355 -0.08 -22.79 -27.49
N LYS A 356 0.08 -23.20 -28.76
CA LYS A 356 -0.32 -22.38 -29.92
C LYS A 356 -1.81 -22.06 -29.90
N ARG A 357 -2.16 -20.79 -30.13
CA ARG A 357 -3.54 -20.32 -30.23
C ARG A 357 -3.94 -20.06 -31.67
N ARG A 358 -5.14 -20.49 -32.05
CA ARG A 358 -5.64 -20.38 -33.44
C ARG A 358 -5.90 -18.93 -33.85
N ARG A 359 -6.41 -18.09 -32.93
CA ARG A 359 -6.79 -16.69 -33.19
C ARG A 359 -5.64 -15.69 -33.10
N THR A 360 -4.40 -16.14 -32.87
CA THR A 360 -3.24 -15.28 -32.57
C THR A 360 -2.16 -15.36 -33.65
N LYS A 361 -2.53 -15.77 -34.87
CA LYS A 361 -1.59 -16.07 -35.97
C LYS A 361 -0.58 -17.18 -35.63
N GLY A 362 -0.98 -18.14 -34.79
CA GLY A 362 -0.14 -19.27 -34.41
C GLY A 362 0.85 -19.00 -33.27
N ARG A 363 0.77 -17.82 -32.63
CA ARG A 363 1.52 -17.51 -31.40
C ARG A 363 1.11 -18.41 -30.24
N PHE A 364 2.07 -18.69 -29.37
CA PHE A 364 1.84 -19.39 -28.11
C PHE A 364 1.06 -18.50 -27.13
N GLY A 365 0.22 -19.11 -26.31
CA GLY A 365 -0.27 -18.52 -25.07
C GLY A 365 0.27 -19.32 -23.89
N VAL A 366 0.53 -18.64 -22.77
CA VAL A 366 0.81 -19.31 -21.49
C VAL A 366 -0.49 -19.97 -21.02
N GLU A 367 -0.41 -21.26 -20.72
CA GLU A 367 -1.55 -22.06 -20.23
C GLU A 367 -1.41 -22.38 -18.74
N SER A 368 -0.18 -22.55 -18.25
CA SER A 368 0.11 -22.79 -16.84
C SER A 368 1.60 -22.56 -16.58
N ALA A 369 1.97 -22.38 -15.32
CA ALA A 369 3.34 -22.35 -14.87
C ALA A 369 3.45 -22.90 -13.44
N TYR A 370 4.54 -23.60 -13.15
CA TYR A 370 4.73 -24.27 -11.87
C TYR A 370 6.21 -24.50 -11.56
N PRO A 371 6.59 -24.61 -10.28
CA PRO A 371 7.92 -25.06 -9.92
C PRO A 371 8.06 -26.56 -10.20
N MET A 372 9.21 -26.98 -10.70
CA MET A 372 9.49 -28.38 -10.98
C MET A 372 9.82 -29.13 -9.68
N SER A 373 9.19 -30.30 -9.51
CA SER A 373 9.60 -31.24 -8.46
C SER A 373 11.03 -31.73 -8.69
N GLU A 374 11.66 -32.22 -7.63
CA GLU A 374 12.99 -32.84 -7.71
C GLU A 374 13.01 -34.01 -8.70
N GLN A 375 11.96 -34.83 -8.75
CA GLN A 375 11.86 -35.93 -9.71
C GLN A 375 11.83 -35.43 -11.16
N GLN A 376 11.09 -34.34 -11.43
CA GLN A 376 11.04 -33.75 -12.76
C GLN A 376 12.40 -33.16 -13.17
N ARG A 377 13.10 -32.49 -12.25
CA ARG A 377 14.46 -31.96 -12.48
C ARG A 377 15.46 -33.06 -12.82
N ARG A 378 15.50 -34.13 -12.00
CA ARG A 378 16.35 -35.31 -12.23
C ARG A 378 16.10 -35.96 -13.59
N ARG A 379 14.84 -36.06 -14.03
CA ARG A 379 14.50 -36.61 -15.37
C ARG A 379 15.04 -35.77 -16.53
N LEU A 380 15.25 -34.48 -16.33
CA LEU A 380 15.82 -33.56 -17.33
C LEU A 380 17.34 -33.38 -17.19
N GLY A 381 17.99 -34.08 -16.25
CA GLY A 381 19.41 -33.90 -15.97
C GLY A 381 19.75 -32.52 -15.43
N LYS A 382 18.82 -31.90 -14.70
CA LYS A 382 18.93 -30.57 -14.09
C LYS A 382 19.04 -30.66 -12.58
#